data_AF-A0A5Q2MZF1-F1
#
_entry.id   AF-A0A5Q2MZF1-F1
#
_cell.length_a   1.000
_cell.length_b   1.000
_cell.length_c   1.000
_cell.angle_alpha   90.00
_cell.angle_beta   90.00
_cell.angle_gamma   90.00
#
_symmetry.space_group_name_H-M   'P 1'
#
loop_
_entity.id
_entity.type
_entity.pdbx_description
1 polymer ?
#
loop_
_entity_poly.entity_id
_entity_poly.type
_entity_poly.pdbx_seq_one_letter_code
_entity_poly.pdbx_strand_id
1 'polypeptide(L)'
;MRDIVDNNLRVLSEIHEDIWRNELETDFSAVSTIASIEEIIKVLNSLANQVRTIVLNRNEVATMNDFDIYNDITELPENLINDIKVIKILKEFVGNQKREVILNCTKPSLEAAGFWNIIETFAQHKRALSCLLIFPQISTEVLKQCLFLSSYDRFTYHEYILIPDFEGVTDLRERARLEQVQHVGIQNPQFTVSLVNQIVNQYEREKRTRMLSNCRNILNHDNEIIIFILRESQRSGLRTIEEFVVGMNADWIVLSFSRDLRSLRVRAVNSVKPEVYETYAIKLFKLCQNLNITTLDEVMVMELM
;
A
#
# COMPACT_ATOMS: atom_id res chain seq x y z
N MET A 1 21.31 5.15 -2.76
CA MET A 1 20.27 6.19 -2.89
C MET A 1 20.16 6.72 -4.31
N ARG A 2 21.26 7.18 -4.94
CA ARG A 2 21.26 7.63 -6.35
C ARG A 2 20.57 6.62 -7.28
N ASP A 3 21.08 5.39 -7.32
CA ASP A 3 20.53 4.33 -8.19
C ASP A 3 19.05 4.04 -7.94
N ILE A 4 18.58 4.22 -6.70
CA ILE A 4 17.18 4.01 -6.33
C ILE A 4 16.31 5.12 -6.91
N VAL A 5 16.72 6.39 -6.74
CA VAL A 5 16.01 7.54 -7.32
C VAL A 5 15.98 7.43 -8.84
N ASP A 6 17.12 7.10 -9.45
CA ASP A 6 17.23 6.96 -10.91
C ASP A 6 16.29 5.85 -11.43
N ASN A 7 16.27 4.70 -10.76
CA ASN A 7 15.36 3.60 -11.11
C ASN A 7 13.89 3.98 -10.89
N ASN A 8 13.57 4.62 -9.78
CA ASN A 8 12.20 5.00 -9.44
C ASN A 8 11.63 6.01 -10.43
N LEU A 9 12.40 7.02 -10.82
CA LEU A 9 11.98 7.98 -11.84
C LEU A 9 11.73 7.30 -13.20
N ARG A 10 12.58 6.34 -13.58
CA ARG A 10 12.34 5.52 -14.78
C ARG A 10 11.02 4.74 -14.66
N VAL A 11 10.83 3.97 -13.60
CA VAL A 11 9.61 3.17 -13.40
C VAL A 11 8.36 4.05 -13.40
N LEU A 12 8.40 5.18 -12.70
CA LEU A 12 7.27 6.11 -12.63
C LEU A 12 6.96 6.77 -13.97
N SER A 13 7.97 7.01 -14.82
CA SER A 13 7.79 7.55 -16.17
C SER A 13 7.14 6.56 -17.15
N GLU A 14 7.21 5.26 -16.85
CA GLU A 14 6.61 4.19 -17.66
C GLU A 14 5.14 3.93 -17.29
N ILE A 15 4.62 4.53 -16.20
CA ILE A 15 3.21 4.39 -15.81
C ILE A 15 2.34 5.18 -16.79
N HIS A 16 1.46 4.46 -17.50
CA HIS A 16 0.52 5.04 -18.44
C HIS A 16 -0.45 6.03 -17.79
N GLU A 17 -0.86 7.05 -18.56
CA GLU A 17 -1.84 8.07 -18.14
C GLU A 17 -3.11 7.47 -17.54
N ASP A 18 -3.68 6.44 -18.18
CA ASP A 18 -4.92 5.82 -17.72
C ASP A 18 -4.77 5.21 -16.32
N ILE A 19 -3.59 4.73 -15.96
CA ILE A 19 -3.32 4.18 -14.62
C ILE A 19 -3.28 5.33 -13.61
N TRP A 20 -2.57 6.41 -13.90
CA TRP A 20 -2.54 7.58 -13.03
C TRP A 20 -3.93 8.18 -12.78
N ARG A 21 -4.73 8.28 -13.85
CA ARG A 21 -6.07 8.86 -13.79
C ARG A 21 -7.07 7.93 -13.11
N ASN A 22 -7.19 6.70 -13.60
CA ASN A 22 -8.29 5.81 -13.23
C ASN A 22 -7.98 4.95 -11.99
N GLU A 23 -6.71 4.59 -11.78
CA GLU A 23 -6.33 3.69 -10.70
C GLU A 23 -5.66 4.39 -9.52
N LEU A 24 -4.92 5.47 -9.78
CA LEU A 24 -4.26 6.28 -8.75
C LEU A 24 -5.02 7.56 -8.42
N GLU A 25 -6.18 7.76 -9.06
CA GLU A 25 -7.13 8.87 -8.83
C GLU A 25 -6.44 10.24 -8.83
N THR A 26 -5.47 10.43 -9.72
CA THR A 26 -4.75 11.70 -9.89
C THR A 26 -5.36 12.48 -11.04
N ASP A 27 -5.46 13.80 -10.92
CA ASP A 27 -5.86 14.68 -12.04
C ASP A 27 -4.70 14.83 -13.04
N PHE A 28 -4.34 13.71 -13.68
CA PHE A 28 -3.18 13.60 -14.55
C PHE A 28 -3.20 14.64 -15.67
N SER A 29 -4.37 14.87 -16.28
CA SER A 29 -4.57 15.88 -17.32
C SER A 29 -4.18 17.28 -16.85
N ALA A 30 -4.58 17.68 -15.64
CA ALA A 30 -4.25 19.00 -15.11
C ALA A 30 -2.78 19.15 -14.70
N VAL A 31 -2.10 18.05 -14.32
CA VAL A 31 -0.75 18.12 -13.72
C VAL A 31 0.40 17.59 -14.60
N SER A 32 0.12 16.87 -15.68
CA SER A 32 1.14 16.23 -16.53
C SER A 32 1.90 17.20 -17.44
N THR A 33 1.37 18.41 -17.66
CA THR A 33 2.00 19.44 -18.47
C THR A 33 3.00 20.25 -17.65
N ILE A 34 4.03 20.81 -18.30
CA ILE A 34 4.93 21.80 -17.72
C ILE A 34 4.75 23.07 -18.54
N ALA A 35 4.36 24.16 -17.88
CA ALA A 35 4.05 25.43 -18.53
C ALA A 35 5.21 26.42 -18.51
N SER A 36 6.17 26.31 -17.58
CA SER A 36 7.29 27.26 -17.48
C SER A 36 8.51 26.74 -16.70
N ILE A 37 9.66 27.42 -16.86
CA ILE A 37 10.87 27.19 -16.05
C ILE A 37 10.62 27.45 -14.56
N GLU A 38 9.82 28.46 -14.22
CA GLU A 38 9.43 28.71 -12.83
C GLU A 38 8.71 27.51 -12.20
N GLU A 39 7.89 26.82 -12.98
CA GLU A 39 7.20 25.62 -12.52
C GLU A 39 8.17 24.49 -12.24
N ILE A 40 9.18 24.32 -13.10
CA ILE A 40 10.27 23.35 -12.88
C ILE A 40 11.01 23.64 -11.58
N ILE A 41 11.37 24.91 -11.34
CA ILE A 41 12.03 25.34 -10.11
C ILE A 41 11.14 25.07 -8.89
N LYS A 42 9.83 25.35 -8.97
CA LYS A 42 8.86 25.05 -7.90
C LYS A 42 8.77 23.55 -7.61
N VAL A 43 8.83 22.70 -8.62
CA VAL A 43 8.83 21.23 -8.46
C VAL A 43 10.14 20.78 -7.81
N LEU A 44 11.29 21.20 -8.30
CA LEU A 44 12.59 20.89 -7.71
C LEU A 44 12.70 21.34 -6.25
N ASN A 45 12.17 22.52 -5.92
CA ASN A 45 12.16 23.04 -4.55
C ASN A 45 11.25 22.27 -3.60
N SER A 46 10.31 21.48 -4.11
CA SER A 46 9.51 20.57 -3.29
C SER A 46 10.29 19.34 -2.80
N LEU A 47 11.44 19.04 -3.40
CA LEU A 47 12.31 17.94 -3.03
C LEU A 47 13.27 18.34 -1.89
N ALA A 48 13.67 17.35 -1.08
CA ALA A 48 14.79 17.51 -0.17
C ALA A 48 16.10 17.73 -0.94
N ASN A 49 17.01 18.54 -0.39
CA ASN A 49 18.22 18.95 -1.10
C ASN A 49 19.02 17.76 -1.66
N GLN A 50 19.15 16.68 -0.89
CA GLN A 50 19.88 15.48 -1.33
C GLN A 50 19.21 14.81 -2.54
N VAL A 51 17.88 14.64 -2.52
CA VAL A 51 17.12 14.05 -3.64
C VAL A 51 17.17 14.98 -4.85
N ARG A 52 17.03 16.29 -4.64
CA ARG A 52 17.14 17.32 -5.68
C ARG A 52 18.49 17.24 -6.38
N THR A 53 19.59 17.17 -5.64
CA THR A 53 20.94 17.04 -6.21
C THR A 53 21.09 15.77 -7.05
N ILE A 54 20.47 14.65 -6.65
CA ILE A 54 20.47 13.42 -7.45
C ILE A 54 19.75 13.62 -8.78
N VAL A 55 18.53 14.20 -8.76
CA VAL A 55 17.74 14.49 -9.97
C VAL A 55 18.51 15.38 -10.95
N LEU A 56 19.19 16.40 -10.43
CA LEU A 56 19.98 17.33 -11.24
C LEU A 56 21.22 16.64 -11.85
N ASN A 57 22.00 15.93 -11.03
CA ASN A 57 23.21 15.23 -11.48
C ASN A 57 22.93 14.13 -12.50
N ARG A 58 21.77 13.46 -12.41
CA ARG A 58 21.31 12.46 -13.39
C ARG A 58 21.15 13.06 -14.78
N ASN A 59 20.73 14.32 -14.85
CA ASN A 59 20.46 15.04 -16.08
C ASN A 59 21.62 15.95 -16.48
N GLU A 60 22.81 15.72 -15.93
CA GLU A 60 24.04 16.50 -16.18
C GLU A 60 23.90 18.00 -15.86
N VAL A 61 23.00 18.34 -14.92
CA VAL A 61 22.83 19.70 -14.41
C VAL A 61 23.53 19.79 -13.05
N ALA A 62 24.62 20.54 -12.97
CA ALA A 62 25.56 20.42 -11.84
C ALA A 62 25.07 21.07 -10.53
N THR A 63 24.36 22.21 -10.55
CA THR A 63 23.88 22.87 -9.33
C THR A 63 22.59 23.67 -9.49
N MET A 64 21.93 24.02 -8.37
CA MET A 64 20.83 25.00 -8.38
C MET A 64 21.32 26.45 -8.61
N ASN A 65 22.59 26.75 -8.33
CA ASN A 65 23.17 28.04 -8.69
C ASN A 65 23.34 28.15 -10.21
N ASP A 66 23.51 27.03 -10.90
CA ASP A 66 23.45 27.02 -12.36
C ASP A 66 22.03 27.36 -12.82
N PHE A 67 20.96 26.97 -12.11
CA PHE A 67 19.55 27.33 -12.43
C PHE A 67 19.25 28.84 -12.41
N ASP A 68 19.95 29.64 -11.60
CA ASP A 68 19.85 31.10 -11.66
C ASP A 68 20.44 31.65 -13.00
N ILE A 69 21.28 30.86 -13.68
CA ILE A 69 21.82 31.09 -15.03
C ILE A 69 20.85 30.56 -16.13
N TYR A 70 19.88 29.69 -15.80
CA TYR A 70 18.90 29.13 -16.77
C TYR A 70 17.80 30.12 -17.17
N ASN A 71 17.78 31.37 -16.68
CA ASN A 71 16.94 32.42 -17.26
C ASN A 71 17.25 32.64 -18.76
N ASP A 72 18.45 32.27 -19.20
CA ASP A 72 18.92 32.40 -20.59
C ASP A 72 18.93 31.07 -21.37
N ILE A 73 18.47 29.96 -20.79
CA ILE A 73 18.50 28.65 -21.45
C ILE A 73 17.22 28.41 -22.25
N THR A 74 17.38 28.35 -23.57
CA THR A 74 16.30 28.16 -24.54
C THR A 74 15.74 26.74 -24.55
N GLU A 75 16.52 25.72 -24.15
CA GLU A 75 16.10 24.31 -24.16
C GLU A 75 16.67 23.52 -22.97
N LEU A 76 15.79 22.87 -22.20
CA LEU A 76 16.15 21.97 -21.11
C LEU A 76 16.27 20.53 -21.63
N PRO A 77 17.11 19.66 -21.00
CA PRO A 77 17.19 18.26 -21.37
C PRO A 77 15.81 17.58 -21.31
N GLU A 78 15.41 16.86 -22.35
CA GLU A 78 14.11 16.17 -22.41
C GLU A 78 13.91 15.20 -21.24
N ASN A 79 14.98 14.53 -20.81
CA ASN A 79 14.96 13.64 -19.65
C ASN A 79 14.64 14.38 -18.35
N LEU A 80 15.16 15.59 -18.17
CA LEU A 80 14.83 16.41 -17.01
C LEU A 80 13.38 16.86 -17.07
N ILE A 81 12.89 17.27 -18.24
CA ILE A 81 11.47 17.63 -18.42
C ILE A 81 10.58 16.45 -18.01
N ASN A 82 10.90 15.23 -18.46
CA ASN A 82 10.15 14.03 -18.11
C ASN A 82 10.22 13.70 -16.61
N ASP A 83 11.40 13.79 -15.99
CA ASP A 83 11.57 13.61 -14.54
C ASP A 83 10.71 14.61 -13.77
N ILE A 84 10.69 15.88 -14.19
CA ILE A 84 9.89 16.93 -13.55
C ILE A 84 8.39 16.69 -13.72
N LYS A 85 7.93 16.24 -14.90
CA LYS A 85 6.52 15.85 -15.10
C LYS A 85 6.12 14.75 -14.12
N VAL A 86 6.93 13.71 -14.04
CA VAL A 86 6.70 12.58 -13.12
C VAL A 86 6.69 13.03 -11.67
N ILE A 87 7.65 13.86 -11.25
CA ILE A 87 7.70 14.39 -9.88
C ILE A 87 6.48 15.29 -9.60
N LYS A 88 6.02 16.07 -10.57
CA LYS A 88 4.82 16.91 -10.46
C LYS A 88 3.57 16.05 -10.27
N ILE A 89 3.40 14.98 -11.08
CA ILE A 89 2.31 14.01 -10.93
C ILE A 89 2.38 13.34 -9.55
N LEU A 90 3.56 12.89 -9.13
CA LEU A 90 3.77 12.25 -7.82
C LEU A 90 3.49 13.22 -6.67
N LYS A 91 3.84 14.50 -6.81
CA LYS A 91 3.55 15.56 -5.83
C LYS A 91 2.05 15.79 -5.70
N GLU A 92 1.31 15.78 -6.81
CA GLU A 92 -0.16 15.86 -6.79
C GLU A 92 -0.76 14.65 -6.06
N PHE A 93 -0.28 13.45 -6.39
CA PHE A 93 -0.66 12.23 -5.69
C PHE A 93 -0.47 12.35 -4.17
N VAL A 94 0.68 12.89 -3.71
CA VAL A 94 0.99 13.13 -2.30
C VAL A 94 0.09 14.21 -1.65
N GLY A 95 -0.35 15.22 -2.42
CA GLY A 95 -1.09 16.41 -1.96
C GLY A 95 -2.52 16.14 -1.46
N ASN A 96 -3.10 15.02 -1.85
CA ASN A 96 -4.48 14.62 -1.55
C ASN A 96 -4.71 14.11 -0.11
N GLN A 97 -4.14 14.76 0.91
CA GLN A 97 -4.16 14.34 2.33
C GLN A 97 -3.33 13.07 2.65
N LYS A 98 -2.50 12.60 1.72
CA LYS A 98 -1.82 11.29 1.82
C LYS A 98 -0.47 11.32 2.53
N ARG A 99 -0.01 12.48 3.01
CA ARG A 99 1.39 12.66 3.45
C ARG A 99 1.78 11.77 4.62
N GLU A 100 1.00 11.79 5.69
CA GLU A 100 1.29 10.99 6.89
C GLU A 100 1.12 9.50 6.62
N VAL A 101 0.09 9.14 5.86
CA VAL A 101 -0.14 7.77 5.39
C VAL A 101 1.06 7.25 4.61
N ILE A 102 1.57 8.00 3.63
CA ILE A 102 2.75 7.60 2.84
C ILE A 102 3.96 7.37 3.76
N LEU A 103 4.17 8.24 4.75
CA LEU A 103 5.26 8.05 5.72
C LEU A 103 5.09 6.74 6.50
N ASN A 104 3.91 6.48 7.04
CA ASN A 104 3.64 5.27 7.82
C ASN A 104 3.75 3.99 6.96
N CYS A 105 3.27 4.03 5.71
CA CYS A 105 3.33 2.89 4.79
C CYS A 105 4.76 2.55 4.38
N THR A 106 5.57 3.58 4.12
CA THR A 106 6.92 3.40 3.58
C THR A 106 7.96 3.16 4.67
N LYS A 107 7.68 3.58 5.91
CA LYS A 107 8.60 3.51 7.05
C LYS A 107 9.23 2.14 7.26
N PRO A 108 8.48 1.01 7.39
CA PRO A 108 9.10 -0.29 7.67
C PRO A 108 10.11 -0.71 6.58
N SER A 109 9.77 -0.46 5.31
CA SER A 109 10.66 -0.78 4.18
C SER A 109 11.88 0.13 4.13
N LEU A 110 11.70 1.42 4.42
CA LEU A 110 12.79 2.40 4.45
C LEU A 110 13.71 2.20 5.66
N GLU A 111 13.19 1.75 6.80
CA GLU A 111 13.98 1.36 7.98
C GLU A 111 14.83 0.12 7.67
N ALA A 112 14.22 -0.92 7.11
CA ALA A 112 14.93 -2.13 6.70
C ALA A 112 16.03 -1.85 5.67
N ALA A 113 15.81 -0.88 4.79
CA ALA A 113 16.79 -0.44 3.80
C ALA A 113 17.80 0.62 4.31
N GLY A 114 17.69 1.05 5.58
CA GLY A 114 18.60 2.04 6.19
C GLY A 114 18.42 3.49 5.71
N PHE A 115 17.31 3.82 5.04
CA PHE A 115 17.04 5.16 4.51
C PHE A 115 16.17 6.03 5.42
N TRP A 116 15.46 5.44 6.39
CA TRP A 116 14.52 6.18 7.24
C TRP A 116 15.18 7.32 8.03
N ASN A 117 16.36 7.07 8.63
CA ASN A 117 17.12 8.08 9.37
C ASN A 117 17.44 9.30 8.50
N ILE A 118 17.65 9.11 7.19
CA ILE A 118 17.93 10.21 6.26
C ILE A 118 16.64 11.02 6.01
N ILE A 119 15.50 10.35 5.81
CA ILE A 119 14.19 11.01 5.66
C ILE A 119 13.86 11.88 6.87
N GLU A 120 14.17 11.44 8.08
CA GLU A 120 13.89 12.19 9.31
C GLU A 120 14.65 13.53 9.36
N THR A 121 15.81 13.63 8.72
CA THR A 121 16.55 14.89 8.61
C THR A 121 15.90 15.90 7.65
N PHE A 122 14.99 15.46 6.78
CA PHE A 122 14.35 16.34 5.81
C PHE A 122 13.21 17.14 6.45
N ALA A 123 12.95 18.34 5.90
CA ALA A 123 11.81 19.15 6.31
C ALA A 123 10.48 18.39 6.12
N GLN A 124 9.57 18.47 7.09
CA GLN A 124 8.34 17.66 7.15
C GLN A 124 7.54 17.66 5.84
N HIS A 125 7.37 18.82 5.20
CA HIS A 125 6.61 18.97 3.96
C HIS A 125 7.25 18.30 2.73
N LYS A 126 8.54 17.93 2.82
CA LYS A 126 9.31 17.28 1.74
C LYS A 126 9.43 15.76 1.92
N ARG A 127 9.16 15.25 3.13
CA ARG A 127 9.42 13.86 3.50
C ARG A 127 8.63 12.87 2.65
N ALA A 128 7.30 13.05 2.53
CA ALA A 128 6.44 12.09 1.82
C ALA A 128 6.84 11.89 0.35
N LEU A 129 7.07 12.99 -0.39
CA LEU A 129 7.54 12.92 -1.78
C LEU A 129 8.93 12.28 -1.87
N SER A 130 9.83 12.62 -0.94
CA SER A 130 11.17 12.03 -0.88
C SER A 130 11.12 10.54 -0.58
N CYS A 131 10.23 10.08 0.32
CA CYS A 131 10.04 8.66 0.64
C CYS A 131 9.69 7.84 -0.58
N LEU A 132 8.76 8.32 -1.42
CA LEU A 132 8.38 7.65 -2.65
C LEU A 132 9.56 7.59 -3.64
N LEU A 133 10.30 8.69 -3.80
CA LEU A 133 11.45 8.73 -4.71
C LEU A 133 12.64 7.88 -4.25
N ILE A 134 12.80 7.63 -2.96
CA ILE A 134 13.87 6.75 -2.44
C ILE A 134 13.38 5.37 -1.99
N PHE A 135 12.13 5.01 -2.31
CA PHE A 135 11.57 3.71 -1.95
C PHE A 135 12.31 2.60 -2.72
N PRO A 136 12.84 1.55 -2.06
CA PRO A 136 13.74 0.59 -2.72
C PRO A 136 13.18 -0.09 -3.98
N GLN A 137 11.86 -0.23 -4.08
CA GLN A 137 11.15 -0.82 -5.23
C GLN A 137 9.79 -0.13 -5.40
N ILE A 138 9.77 1.11 -5.91
CA ILE A 138 8.48 1.76 -6.14
C ILE A 138 7.72 1.05 -7.26
N SER A 139 6.41 0.91 -7.09
CA SER A 139 5.52 0.35 -8.09
C SER A 139 4.13 0.97 -8.01
N THR A 140 3.30 0.74 -9.01
CA THR A 140 1.89 1.13 -9.02
C THR A 140 1.13 0.52 -7.84
N GLU A 141 1.47 -0.69 -7.39
CA GLU A 141 0.87 -1.31 -6.21
C GLU A 141 1.18 -0.56 -4.92
N VAL A 142 2.42 -0.07 -4.75
CA VAL A 142 2.80 0.75 -3.57
C VAL A 142 2.00 2.05 -3.55
N LEU A 143 1.84 2.69 -4.71
CA LEU A 143 1.02 3.90 -4.84
C LEU A 143 -0.46 3.61 -4.54
N LYS A 144 -1.01 2.50 -5.04
CA LYS A 144 -2.38 2.08 -4.72
C LYS A 144 -2.59 1.83 -3.23
N GLN A 145 -1.64 1.18 -2.55
CA GLN A 145 -1.71 1.00 -1.10
C GLN A 145 -1.77 2.35 -0.38
N CYS A 146 -0.89 3.28 -0.73
CA CYS A 146 -0.89 4.63 -0.16
C CYS A 146 -2.22 5.37 -0.42
N LEU A 147 -2.78 5.24 -1.63
CA LEU A 147 -4.09 5.79 -1.98
C LEU A 147 -5.18 5.19 -1.10
N PHE A 148 -5.24 3.85 -0.99
CA PHE A 148 -6.29 3.17 -0.25
C PHE A 148 -6.33 3.52 1.21
N LEU A 149 -5.16 3.71 1.82
CA LEU A 149 -5.06 4.14 3.22
C LEU A 149 -5.41 5.62 3.39
N SER A 150 -5.01 6.48 2.46
CA SER A 150 -5.32 7.91 2.56
C SER A 150 -6.79 8.24 2.39
N SER A 151 -7.51 7.41 1.64
CA SER A 151 -8.94 7.54 1.38
C SER A 151 -9.74 6.52 2.19
N TYR A 152 -9.11 5.93 3.22
CA TYR A 152 -9.67 4.84 3.99
C TYR A 152 -11.02 5.16 4.61
N ASP A 153 -11.24 6.38 5.12
CA ASP A 153 -12.54 6.78 5.69
C ASP A 153 -13.58 7.19 4.64
N ARG A 154 -13.16 7.50 3.42
CA ARG A 154 -14.04 8.02 2.35
C ARG A 154 -14.62 6.92 1.47
N PHE A 155 -14.01 5.75 1.50
CA PHE A 155 -14.42 4.64 0.68
C PHE A 155 -15.63 3.91 1.28
N THR A 156 -16.50 3.40 0.41
CA THR A 156 -17.59 2.52 0.82
C THR A 156 -17.00 1.15 1.18
N TYR A 157 -17.33 0.66 2.38
CA TYR A 157 -17.00 -0.68 2.87
C TYR A 157 -18.28 -1.47 3.14
N HIS A 158 -18.19 -2.78 3.00
CA HIS A 158 -19.15 -3.71 3.58
C HIS A 158 -18.72 -4.01 5.00
N GLU A 159 -19.62 -3.78 5.96
CA GLU A 159 -19.34 -3.96 7.39
C GLU A 159 -19.86 -5.29 7.89
N TYR A 160 -19.04 -5.97 8.68
CA TYR A 160 -19.31 -7.28 9.24
C TYR A 160 -18.98 -7.29 10.73
N ILE A 161 -19.76 -8.07 11.49
CA ILE A 161 -19.46 -8.41 12.88
C ILE A 161 -18.94 -9.85 12.89
N LEU A 162 -17.78 -10.06 13.52
CA LEU A 162 -17.15 -11.36 13.62
C LEU A 162 -17.61 -12.03 14.92
N ILE A 163 -18.30 -13.17 14.76
CA ILE A 163 -18.87 -13.91 15.88
C ILE A 163 -18.19 -15.29 15.96
N PRO A 164 -17.75 -15.73 17.15
CA PRO A 164 -17.26 -17.08 17.35
C PRO A 164 -18.30 -18.14 16.96
N ASP A 165 -17.80 -19.24 16.42
CA ASP A 165 -18.64 -20.35 15.95
C ASP A 165 -18.94 -21.30 17.11
N PHE A 166 -20.18 -21.25 17.62
CA PHE A 166 -20.65 -22.12 18.72
C PHE A 166 -21.25 -23.43 18.21
N GLU A 167 -21.38 -23.62 16.90
CA GLU A 167 -22.08 -24.77 16.34
C GLU A 167 -21.33 -26.06 16.63
N GLY A 168 -22.01 -27.04 17.23
CA GLY A 168 -21.43 -28.35 17.55
C GLY A 168 -20.47 -28.36 18.75
N VAL A 169 -20.30 -27.25 19.48
CA VAL A 169 -19.43 -27.19 20.66
C VAL A 169 -20.14 -27.80 21.87
N THR A 170 -19.76 -29.03 22.22
CA THR A 170 -20.30 -29.77 23.37
C THR A 170 -19.46 -29.65 24.64
N ASP A 171 -18.17 -29.32 24.51
CA ASP A 171 -17.28 -29.06 25.65
C ASP A 171 -17.60 -27.71 26.30
N LEU A 172 -17.96 -27.74 27.59
CA LEU A 172 -18.27 -26.56 28.38
C LEU A 172 -17.08 -25.59 28.52
N ARG A 173 -15.85 -26.11 28.55
CA ARG A 173 -14.64 -25.26 28.64
C ARG A 173 -14.44 -24.49 27.34
N GLU A 174 -14.55 -25.18 26.21
CA GLU A 174 -14.43 -24.56 24.90
C GLU A 174 -15.54 -23.53 24.67
N ARG A 175 -16.76 -23.84 25.11
CA ARG A 175 -17.88 -22.89 25.05
C ARG A 175 -17.62 -21.63 25.87
N ALA A 176 -17.20 -21.76 27.13
CA ALA A 176 -16.87 -20.60 27.98
C ALA A 176 -15.74 -19.74 27.38
N ARG A 177 -14.76 -20.38 26.73
CA ARG A 177 -13.69 -19.70 26.00
C ARG A 177 -14.21 -18.88 24.83
N LEU A 178 -15.07 -19.48 23.99
CA LEU A 178 -15.68 -18.78 22.85
C LEU A 178 -16.57 -17.62 23.31
N GLU A 179 -17.30 -17.78 24.42
CA GLU A 179 -18.06 -16.70 25.06
C GLU A 179 -17.12 -15.56 25.51
N GLN A 180 -15.96 -15.88 26.09
CA GLN A 180 -14.96 -14.87 26.45
C GLN A 180 -14.42 -14.13 25.20
N VAL A 181 -14.12 -14.85 24.12
CA VAL A 181 -13.69 -14.25 22.85
C VAL A 181 -14.79 -13.35 22.28
N GLN A 182 -16.06 -13.74 22.39
CA GLN A 182 -17.18 -12.91 21.93
C GLN A 182 -17.28 -11.60 22.74
N HIS A 183 -17.08 -11.67 24.05
CA HIS A 183 -17.19 -10.50 24.93
C HIS A 183 -16.01 -9.54 24.82
N VAL A 184 -14.79 -10.08 24.85
CA VAL A 184 -13.54 -9.31 25.00
C VAL A 184 -12.82 -9.14 23.66
N GLY A 185 -13.13 -9.95 22.66
CA GLY A 185 -12.39 -10.03 21.40
C GLY A 185 -11.05 -10.76 21.55
N ILE A 186 -10.36 -10.96 20.43
CA ILE A 186 -9.04 -11.59 20.38
C ILE A 186 -8.01 -10.52 20.71
N GLN A 187 -7.27 -10.71 21.80
CA GLN A 187 -6.25 -9.75 22.23
C GLN A 187 -4.97 -9.89 21.41
N ASN A 188 -4.42 -8.74 20.98
CA ASN A 188 -3.14 -8.62 20.25
C ASN A 188 -2.98 -9.61 19.07
N PRO A 189 -3.96 -9.69 18.15
CA PRO A 189 -3.88 -10.57 17.00
C PRO A 189 -2.64 -10.23 16.15
N GLN A 190 -1.92 -11.26 15.72
CA GLN A 190 -0.71 -11.12 14.91
C GLN A 190 -0.97 -11.71 13.52
N PHE A 191 -1.06 -10.84 12.53
CA PHE A 191 -1.08 -11.25 11.12
C PHE A 191 0.28 -11.00 10.48
N THR A 192 0.79 -11.99 9.76
CA THR A 192 1.99 -11.86 8.95
C THR A 192 1.63 -12.05 7.47
N VAL A 193 2.40 -11.41 6.59
CA VAL A 193 2.22 -11.56 5.13
C VAL A 193 2.28 -13.04 4.72
N SER A 194 3.18 -13.81 5.34
CA SER A 194 3.30 -15.27 5.10
C SER A 194 2.01 -16.02 5.48
N LEU A 195 1.47 -15.73 6.67
CA LEU A 195 0.22 -16.34 7.15
C LEU A 195 -0.96 -16.05 6.21
N VAL A 196 -1.13 -14.77 5.85
CA VAL A 196 -2.22 -14.38 4.93
C VAL A 196 -2.02 -15.04 3.57
N ASN A 197 -0.78 -15.09 3.06
CA ASN A 197 -0.45 -15.77 1.81
C ASN A 197 -0.80 -17.26 1.82
N GLN A 198 -0.58 -17.96 2.94
CA GLN A 198 -0.98 -19.37 3.06
C GLN A 198 -2.50 -19.52 2.90
N ILE A 199 -3.28 -18.70 3.59
CA ILE A 199 -4.75 -18.74 3.58
C ILE A 199 -5.31 -18.47 2.19
N VAL A 200 -4.87 -17.39 1.55
CA VAL A 200 -5.40 -17.00 0.23
C VAL A 200 -4.99 -18.01 -0.85
N ASN A 201 -3.74 -18.51 -0.83
CA ASN A 201 -3.30 -19.52 -1.79
C ASN A 201 -4.00 -20.87 -1.59
N GLN A 202 -4.27 -21.25 -0.33
CA GLN A 202 -5.03 -22.46 -0.03
C GLN A 202 -6.45 -22.38 -0.61
N TYR A 203 -7.13 -21.24 -0.46
CA TYR A 203 -8.45 -21.04 -1.05
C TYR A 203 -8.44 -21.20 -2.57
N GLU A 204 -7.50 -20.54 -3.28
CA GLU A 204 -7.45 -20.61 -4.75
C GLU A 204 -7.20 -22.05 -5.23
N ARG A 205 -6.38 -22.81 -4.49
CA ARG A 205 -6.13 -24.24 -4.76
C ARG A 205 -7.36 -25.11 -4.50
N GLU A 206 -8.00 -24.95 -3.33
CA GLU A 206 -9.19 -25.72 -2.93
C GLU A 206 -10.36 -25.52 -3.91
N LYS A 207 -10.59 -24.26 -4.29
CA LYS A 207 -11.64 -23.87 -5.22
C LYS A 207 -11.24 -24.03 -6.69
N ARG A 208 -9.99 -24.46 -6.96
CA ARG A 208 -9.40 -24.64 -8.29
C ARG A 208 -9.62 -23.41 -9.19
N THR A 209 -9.48 -22.23 -8.61
CA THR A 209 -9.62 -20.99 -9.36
C THR A 209 -8.42 -20.84 -10.29
N ARG A 210 -8.57 -20.04 -11.36
CA ARG A 210 -7.44 -19.63 -12.20
C ARG A 210 -6.87 -18.29 -11.75
N MET A 211 -6.88 -18.04 -10.44
CA MET A 211 -6.43 -16.78 -9.86
C MET A 211 -5.25 -17.04 -8.91
N LEU A 212 -4.37 -16.06 -8.79
CA LEU A 212 -3.27 -16.01 -7.84
C LEU A 212 -3.56 -14.88 -6.86
N SER A 213 -3.87 -15.21 -5.62
CA SER A 213 -4.03 -14.22 -4.56
C SER A 213 -2.74 -14.09 -3.76
N ASN A 214 -2.29 -12.86 -3.53
CA ASN A 214 -1.12 -12.54 -2.71
C ASN A 214 -1.43 -11.38 -1.76
N CYS A 215 -1.10 -11.56 -0.48
CA CYS A 215 -1.00 -10.47 0.48
C CYS A 215 0.19 -9.58 0.11
N ARG A 216 -0.12 -8.32 -0.18
CA ARG A 216 0.86 -7.30 -0.56
C ARG A 216 1.39 -6.54 0.65
N ASN A 217 0.54 -6.28 1.64
CA ASN A 217 0.93 -5.56 2.83
C ASN A 217 -0.03 -5.81 4.00
N ILE A 218 0.46 -5.62 5.22
CA ILE A 218 -0.32 -5.61 6.46
C ILE A 218 0.12 -4.39 7.26
N LEU A 219 -0.83 -3.55 7.66
CA LEU A 219 -0.56 -2.32 8.38
C LEU A 219 -1.44 -2.20 9.60
N ASN A 220 -0.87 -1.62 10.66
CA ASN A 220 -1.62 -1.23 11.84
C ASN A 220 -1.83 0.29 11.80
N HIS A 221 -3.07 0.73 11.68
CA HIS A 221 -3.44 2.15 11.59
C HIS A 221 -4.73 2.40 12.38
N ASP A 222 -4.77 3.44 13.21
CA ASP A 222 -5.96 3.85 13.98
C ASP A 222 -6.68 2.73 14.75
N ASN A 223 -5.90 1.87 15.42
CA ASN A 223 -6.41 0.66 16.11
C ASN A 223 -7.12 -0.35 15.20
N GLU A 224 -6.76 -0.37 13.92
CA GLU A 224 -7.20 -1.36 12.97
C GLU A 224 -6.02 -2.05 12.31
N ILE A 225 -6.26 -3.27 11.85
CA ILE A 225 -5.31 -4.09 11.13
C ILE A 225 -5.80 -4.23 9.70
N ILE A 226 -5.09 -3.58 8.79
CA ILE A 226 -5.48 -3.44 7.39
C ILE A 226 -4.61 -4.37 6.56
N ILE A 227 -5.25 -5.31 5.86
CA ILE A 227 -4.62 -6.33 5.04
C ILE A 227 -4.96 -6.05 3.57
N PHE A 228 -3.91 -5.89 2.77
CA PHE A 228 -3.99 -5.63 1.33
C PHE A 228 -3.73 -6.92 0.56
N ILE A 229 -4.70 -7.37 -0.23
CA ILE A 229 -4.62 -8.59 -1.02
C ILE A 229 -4.84 -8.22 -2.48
N LEU A 230 -3.92 -8.67 -3.34
CA LEU A 230 -4.05 -8.57 -4.79
C LEU A 230 -4.39 -9.94 -5.35
N ARG A 231 -5.44 -10.03 -6.16
CA ARG A 231 -5.93 -11.27 -6.76
C ARG A 231 -5.86 -11.20 -8.28
N GLU A 232 -4.93 -11.92 -8.88
CA GLU A 232 -4.56 -11.78 -10.28
C GLU A 232 -4.96 -13.01 -11.10
N SER A 233 -5.51 -12.82 -12.30
CA SER A 233 -5.80 -13.94 -13.20
C SER A 233 -4.52 -14.61 -13.72
N GLN A 234 -4.39 -15.92 -13.52
CA GLN A 234 -3.29 -16.75 -14.05
C GLN A 234 -3.45 -17.12 -15.53
N ARG A 235 -4.50 -16.67 -16.21
CA ARG A 235 -4.62 -16.88 -17.66
C ARG A 235 -3.52 -16.09 -18.36
N SER A 236 -2.51 -16.81 -18.84
CA SER A 236 -1.53 -16.31 -19.81
C SER A 236 -2.25 -15.73 -21.02
N GLY A 237 -2.10 -14.44 -21.27
CA GLY A 237 -2.53 -13.79 -22.51
C GLY A 237 -3.40 -12.57 -22.28
N LEU A 238 -2.83 -11.41 -22.60
CA LEU A 238 -3.53 -10.27 -23.16
C LEU A 238 -4.72 -10.75 -23.99
N ARG A 239 -5.94 -10.34 -23.64
CA ARG A 239 -7.06 -10.41 -24.58
C ARG A 239 -6.94 -9.22 -25.50
N THR A 240 -6.45 -9.42 -26.72
CA THR A 240 -6.76 -8.53 -27.84
C THR A 240 -8.21 -8.79 -28.21
N ILE A 241 -9.10 -7.96 -27.68
CA ILE A 241 -10.39 -7.69 -28.33
C ILE A 241 -10.14 -6.39 -29.09
N GLU A 242 -10.55 -6.36 -30.36
CA GLU A 242 -10.41 -5.23 -31.26
C GLU A 242 -10.61 -3.89 -30.50
N GLU A 243 -9.58 -3.03 -30.58
CA GLU A 243 -9.45 -1.68 -29.99
C GLU A 243 -9.08 -1.51 -28.50
N PHE A 244 -9.00 -2.57 -27.66
CA PHE A 244 -8.56 -2.39 -26.27
C PHE A 244 -7.57 -3.44 -25.78
N VAL A 245 -6.37 -2.99 -25.37
CA VAL A 245 -5.48 -3.77 -24.52
C VAL A 245 -6.05 -3.77 -23.11
N VAL A 246 -6.82 -4.80 -22.75
CA VAL A 246 -7.30 -4.97 -21.38
C VAL A 246 -6.13 -5.51 -20.55
N GLY A 247 -5.56 -4.66 -19.70
CA GLY A 247 -4.48 -4.99 -18.77
C GLY A 247 -4.86 -6.14 -17.83
N MET A 248 -3.85 -6.68 -17.12
CA MET A 248 -4.00 -7.80 -16.19
C MET A 248 -5.23 -7.61 -15.27
N ASN A 249 -6.16 -8.58 -15.28
CA ASN A 249 -7.29 -8.62 -14.34
C ASN A 249 -6.77 -8.87 -12.92
N ALA A 250 -6.36 -7.80 -12.24
CA ALA A 250 -5.88 -7.80 -10.88
C ALA A 250 -6.91 -7.08 -9.99
N ASP A 251 -7.60 -7.85 -9.16
CA ASP A 251 -8.64 -7.37 -8.27
C ASP A 251 -8.04 -7.08 -6.89
N TRP A 252 -8.23 -5.86 -6.37
CA TRP A 252 -7.84 -5.51 -5.00
C TRP A 252 -8.92 -5.91 -3.99
N ILE A 253 -8.48 -6.50 -2.89
CA ILE A 253 -9.29 -6.77 -1.70
C ILE A 253 -8.57 -6.14 -0.51
N VAL A 254 -9.30 -5.33 0.26
CA VAL A 254 -8.84 -4.72 1.50
C VAL A 254 -9.72 -5.25 2.63
N LEU A 255 -9.08 -5.91 3.61
CA LEU A 255 -9.72 -6.34 4.85
C LEU A 255 -9.22 -5.42 5.96
N SER A 256 -10.13 -4.76 6.66
CA SER A 256 -9.78 -3.98 7.85
C SER A 256 -10.47 -4.55 9.07
N PHE A 257 -9.67 -5.09 9.98
CA PHE A 257 -10.15 -5.62 11.25
C PHE A 257 -9.98 -4.57 12.35
N SER A 258 -10.91 -4.51 13.29
CA SER A 258 -10.61 -3.89 14.58
C SER A 258 -9.47 -4.63 15.29
N ARG A 259 -8.74 -3.91 16.15
CA ARG A 259 -7.62 -4.47 16.94
C ARG A 259 -7.98 -5.71 17.76
N ASP A 260 -9.25 -5.90 18.10
CA ASP A 260 -9.76 -7.05 18.87
C ASP A 260 -10.47 -8.10 17.99
N LEU A 261 -10.43 -7.94 16.67
CA LEU A 261 -11.07 -8.79 15.67
C LEU A 261 -12.58 -9.00 15.87
N ARG A 262 -13.32 -8.04 16.46
CA ARG A 262 -14.79 -8.13 16.59
C ARG A 262 -15.55 -7.56 15.40
N SER A 263 -14.92 -6.64 14.67
CA SER A 263 -15.48 -6.01 13.48
C SER A 263 -14.54 -6.15 12.29
N LEU A 264 -15.14 -6.23 11.11
CA LEU A 264 -14.44 -6.30 9.83
C LEU A 264 -15.10 -5.35 8.84
N ARG A 265 -14.31 -4.51 8.18
CA ARG A 265 -14.71 -3.73 7.02
C ARG A 265 -14.03 -4.30 5.79
N VAL A 266 -14.80 -4.59 4.73
CA VAL A 266 -14.28 -5.14 3.48
C VAL A 266 -14.53 -4.18 2.33
N ARG A 267 -13.48 -3.93 1.55
CA ARG A 267 -13.58 -3.33 0.22
C ARG A 267 -12.99 -4.31 -0.79
N ALA A 268 -13.79 -4.64 -1.79
CA ALA A 268 -13.35 -5.40 -2.95
C ALA A 268 -13.96 -4.79 -4.20
N VAL A 269 -13.27 -4.93 -5.34
CA VAL A 269 -13.87 -4.56 -6.63
C VAL A 269 -15.09 -5.44 -6.94
N ASN A 270 -16.07 -4.89 -7.66
CA ASN A 270 -17.38 -5.53 -7.89
C ASN A 270 -17.31 -6.91 -8.56
N SER A 271 -16.21 -7.22 -9.25
CA SER A 271 -15.94 -8.54 -9.86
C SER A 271 -15.68 -9.64 -8.83
N VAL A 272 -15.24 -9.30 -7.61
CA VAL A 272 -14.94 -10.26 -6.54
C VAL A 272 -16.21 -10.62 -5.79
N LYS A 273 -16.56 -11.91 -5.79
CA LYS A 273 -17.72 -12.43 -5.07
C LYS A 273 -17.50 -12.37 -3.54
N PRO A 274 -18.56 -12.08 -2.75
CA PRO A 274 -18.48 -12.05 -1.29
C PRO A 274 -17.84 -13.27 -0.62
N GLU A 275 -18.20 -14.47 -1.11
CA GLU A 275 -17.63 -15.75 -0.66
C GLU A 275 -16.10 -15.74 -0.56
N VAL A 276 -15.41 -15.05 -1.46
CA VAL A 276 -13.94 -15.03 -1.52
C VAL A 276 -13.36 -14.37 -0.28
N TYR A 277 -13.72 -13.10 -0.06
CA TYR A 277 -13.15 -12.32 1.04
C TYR A 277 -13.73 -12.72 2.41
N GLU A 278 -14.97 -13.22 2.45
CA GLU A 278 -15.56 -13.80 3.66
C GLU A 278 -14.80 -15.05 4.09
N THR A 279 -14.45 -15.93 3.14
CA THR A 279 -13.65 -17.12 3.45
C THR A 279 -12.25 -16.75 3.96
N TYR A 280 -11.61 -15.74 3.36
CA TYR A 280 -10.31 -15.24 3.83
C TYR A 280 -10.40 -14.75 5.28
N ALA A 281 -11.38 -13.90 5.56
CA ALA A 281 -11.56 -13.32 6.88
C ALA A 281 -11.90 -14.36 7.94
N ILE A 282 -12.78 -15.32 7.64
CA ILE A 282 -13.14 -16.41 8.56
C ILE A 282 -11.92 -17.27 8.88
N LYS A 283 -11.11 -17.64 7.88
CA LYS A 283 -9.90 -18.44 8.09
C LYS A 283 -8.88 -17.68 8.95
N LEU A 284 -8.68 -16.38 8.70
CA LEU A 284 -7.80 -15.52 9.50
C LEU A 284 -8.29 -15.42 10.96
N PHE A 285 -9.57 -15.17 11.16
CA PHE A 285 -10.19 -15.08 12.48
C PHE A 285 -10.04 -16.39 13.27
N LYS A 286 -10.44 -17.53 12.68
CA LYS A 286 -10.33 -18.85 13.32
C LYS A 286 -8.88 -19.21 13.69
N LEU A 287 -7.91 -18.80 12.87
CA LEU A 287 -6.50 -19.06 13.16
C LEU A 287 -6.02 -18.26 14.38
N CYS A 288 -6.40 -17.00 14.50
CA CYS A 288 -6.10 -16.20 15.70
C CYS A 288 -6.85 -16.70 16.95
N GLN A 289 -8.08 -17.21 16.80
CA GLN A 289 -8.80 -17.86 17.91
C GLN A 289 -8.03 -19.07 18.46
N ASN A 290 -7.32 -19.80 17.59
CA ASN A 290 -6.56 -20.99 17.95
C ASN A 290 -5.13 -20.68 18.44
N LEU A 291 -4.49 -19.59 18.01
CA LEU A 291 -3.16 -19.21 18.49
C LEU A 291 -3.16 -18.68 19.94
N ASN A 292 -4.29 -18.13 20.41
CA ASN A 292 -4.47 -17.82 21.84
C ASN A 292 -4.57 -19.08 22.73
N ILE A 293 -4.57 -20.29 22.15
CA ILE A 293 -4.51 -21.55 22.91
C ILE A 293 -3.13 -21.71 23.56
N THR A 294 -2.04 -21.34 22.88
CA THR A 294 -0.68 -21.52 23.41
C THR A 294 -0.29 -20.55 24.52
N THR A 295 -0.91 -19.37 24.61
CA THR A 295 -0.57 -18.37 25.63
C THR A 295 -1.42 -18.48 26.90
N LEU A 296 -2.58 -19.14 26.84
CA LEU A 296 -3.40 -19.41 28.04
C LEU A 296 -2.84 -20.57 28.88
N ASP A 297 -2.16 -21.53 28.25
CA ASP A 297 -1.50 -22.65 28.96
C ASP A 297 -0.28 -22.21 29.79
N GLU A 298 0.35 -21.07 29.48
CA GLU A 298 1.50 -20.55 30.24
C GLU A 298 1.12 -19.61 31.39
N VAL A 299 -0.08 -19.02 31.38
CA VAL A 299 -0.52 -18.09 32.43
C VAL A 299 -1.19 -18.82 33.62
N MET A 300 -1.68 -20.05 33.42
CA MET A 300 -2.31 -20.84 34.50
C MET A 300 -1.35 -21.55 35.47
N VAL A 301 -0.02 -21.43 35.29
CA VAL A 301 0.97 -22.08 36.18
C VAL A 301 1.50 -21.15 37.29
N MET A 302 1.13 -19.86 37.34
CA MET A 302 1.70 -18.91 38.31
C MET A 302 0.79 -18.39 39.43
N GLU A 303 -0.32 -19.06 39.75
CA GLU A 303 -1.04 -18.78 41.01
C GLU A 303 -1.53 -20.07 41.67
N LEU A 304 -0.60 -20.76 42.36
CA LEU A 304 -0.87 -21.64 43.48
C LEU A 304 0.41 -21.77 44.33
N MET A 305 0.69 -20.73 45.11
CA MET A 305 1.43 -20.80 46.39
C MET A 305 0.80 -19.83 47.37
#